data_AF-A0A944YBD9-F1
#
_entry.id   AF-A0A944YBD9-F1
#
_cell.length_a   1.000
_cell.length_b   1.000
_cell.length_c   1.000
_cell.angle_alpha   90.00
_cell.angle_beta   90.00
_cell.angle_gamma   90.00
#
_symmetry.space_group_name_H-M   'P 1'
#
loop_
_entity.id
_entity.type
_entity.pdbx_description
1 polymer ?
#
loop_
_entity_poly.entity_id
_entity_poly.type
_entity_poly.pdbx_seq_one_letter_code
_entity_poly.pdbx_strand_id
1 'polypeptide(L)' 'MSSSSCLSDLEQGAFAVIGSIPSGDASMTRLRELGLLPNTRIQLIRRAPLGDPIEISVRGSLISIRKKEADLIKINLS' A
#
# COMPACT_ATOMS: atom_id res chain seq x y z
N MET A 1 -15.04 13.99 -9.18
CA MET A 1 -13.79 13.51 -9.80
C MET A 1 -12.99 12.85 -8.70
N SER A 2 -13.01 11.53 -8.62
CA SER A 2 -12.32 10.80 -7.55
C SER A 2 -10.86 10.59 -7.98
N SER A 3 -9.94 11.36 -7.43
CA SER A 3 -8.51 11.26 -7.70
C SER A 3 -7.98 9.95 -7.11
N SER A 4 -8.05 8.86 -7.86
CA SER A 4 -7.56 7.55 -7.41
C SER A 4 -6.04 7.46 -7.53
N SER A 5 -5.33 7.75 -6.44
CA SER A 5 -3.87 7.57 -6.34
C SER A 5 -3.50 6.10 -6.07
N CYS A 6 -2.31 5.68 -6.49
CA CYS A 6 -1.75 4.39 -6.14
C CYS A 6 -0.93 4.49 -4.85
N LEU A 7 -0.73 3.35 -4.16
CA LEU A 7 0.09 3.31 -2.95
C LEU A 7 1.53 3.74 -3.21
N SER A 8 2.05 3.47 -4.40
CA SER A 8 3.39 3.90 -4.84
C SER A 8 3.53 5.41 -5.02
N ASP A 9 2.44 6.16 -5.08
CA ASP A 9 2.45 7.63 -5.18
C ASP A 9 2.42 8.31 -3.79
N LEU A 10 2.15 7.54 -2.72
CA LEU A 10 2.01 8.09 -1.37
C LEU A 10 3.33 8.66 -0.85
N GLU A 11 3.38 9.91 -0.42
CA GLU A 11 4.63 10.50 0.09
C GLU A 11 5.15 9.82 1.37
N GLN A 12 6.47 9.83 1.56
CA GLN A 12 7.07 9.22 2.76
C GLN A 12 6.59 9.97 4.02
N GLY A 13 6.14 9.20 5.01
CA GLY A 13 5.55 9.72 6.24
C GLY A 13 4.04 9.97 6.15
N ALA A 14 3.47 10.02 4.94
CA ALA A 14 2.04 10.28 4.75
C ALA A 14 1.16 9.07 5.10
N PHE A 15 -0.09 9.38 5.44
CA PHE A 15 -1.12 8.39 5.73
C PHE A 15 -2.09 8.27 4.56
N ALA A 16 -2.62 7.07 4.38
CA ALA A 16 -3.69 6.82 3.43
C ALA A 16 -4.58 5.68 3.91
N VAL A 17 -5.73 5.54 3.27
CA VAL A 17 -6.64 4.41 3.46
C VAL A 17 -6.64 3.57 2.19
N ILE A 18 -6.49 2.25 2.34
CA ILE A 18 -6.62 1.32 1.22
C ILE A 18 -8.04 1.43 0.65
N GLY A 19 -8.16 1.82 -0.62
CA GLY A 19 -9.42 1.86 -1.35
C GLY A 19 -9.75 0.50 -1.96
N SER A 20 -8.84 -0.03 -2.78
CA SER A 20 -9.04 -1.34 -3.42
C SER A 20 -7.71 -2.05 -3.68
N ILE A 21 -7.74 -3.37 -3.56
CA ILE A 21 -6.62 -4.25 -3.88
C ILE A 21 -7.11 -5.20 -5.00
N PRO A 22 -6.35 -5.43 -6.08
CA PRO A 22 -6.73 -6.38 -7.11
C PRO A 22 -6.92 -7.80 -6.57
N SER A 23 -7.82 -8.57 -7.17
CA SER A 23 -8.01 -9.99 -6.88
C SER A 23 -7.35 -10.84 -7.98
N GLY A 24 -6.90 -12.05 -7.64
CA GLY A 24 -6.43 -13.04 -8.61
C GLY A 24 -4.91 -13.15 -8.77
N ASP A 25 -4.13 -12.23 -8.19
CA ASP A 25 -2.67 -12.36 -8.10
C ASP A 25 -2.27 -12.98 -6.75
N ALA A 26 -1.39 -13.98 -6.75
CA ALA A 26 -0.92 -14.66 -5.54
C ALA A 26 -0.25 -13.70 -4.54
N SER A 27 0.46 -12.68 -5.02
CA SER A 27 1.05 -11.64 -4.18
C SER A 27 -0.02 -10.81 -3.46
N MET A 28 -1.09 -10.42 -4.16
CA MET A 28 -2.20 -9.67 -3.58
C MET A 28 -2.99 -10.50 -2.57
N THR A 29 -3.20 -11.79 -2.85
CA THR A 29 -3.83 -12.72 -1.89
C THR A 29 -3.03 -12.77 -0.61
N ARG A 30 -1.71 -12.93 -0.69
CA ARG A 30 -0.83 -12.91 0.49
C ARG A 30 -0.90 -11.59 1.26
N LEU A 31 -0.91 -10.44 0.56
CA LEU A 31 -1.03 -9.14 1.23
C LEU A 31 -2.36 -9.01 2.00
N ARG A 32 -3.46 -9.54 1.45
CA ARG A 32 -4.75 -9.58 2.14
C ARG A 32 -4.72 -10.48 3.37
N GLU A 33 -4.07 -11.65 3.29
CA GLU A 33 -3.86 -12.55 4.43
C GLU A 33 -3.03 -11.89 5.55
N LEU A 34 -2.07 -11.02 5.18
CA LEU A 34 -1.29 -10.22 6.12
C LEU A 34 -2.06 -9.02 6.72
N GLY A 35 -3.33 -8.83 6.33
CA GLY A 35 -4.19 -7.78 6.89
C GLY A 35 -4.23 -6.49 6.07
N LEU A 36 -3.63 -6.47 4.88
CA LEU A 36 -3.80 -5.38 3.92
C LEU A 36 -5.18 -5.53 3.25
N LEU A 37 -6.19 -4.89 3.81
CA LEU A 37 -7.59 -4.98 3.34
C LEU A 37 -8.13 -3.59 2.98
N PRO A 38 -9.17 -3.49 2.12
CA PRO A 38 -9.92 -2.25 1.93
C PRO A 38 -10.35 -1.63 3.26
N ASN A 39 -10.37 -0.30 3.32
CA ASN A 39 -10.62 0.50 4.52
C ASN A 39 -9.57 0.36 5.62
N THR A 40 -8.40 -0.21 5.34
CA THR A 40 -7.29 -0.25 6.29
C THR A 40 -6.47 1.03 6.19
N ARG A 41 -6.26 1.69 7.33
CA ARG A 41 -5.33 2.82 7.43
C ARG A 41 -3.90 2.32 7.41
N ILE A 42 -3.08 2.98 6.60
CA ILE A 42 -1.67 2.68 6.42
C ILE A 42 -0.84 3.97 6.48
N GLN A 43 0.45 3.80 6.75
CA GLN A 43 1.42 4.89 6.69
C GLN A 43 2.61 4.45 5.83
N LEU A 44 3.08 5.32 4.94
CA LEU A 44 4.34 5.08 4.25
C LEU A 44 5.50 5.37 5.21
N ILE A 45 6.28 4.36 5.57
CA ILE A 45 7.40 4.51 6.50
C ILE A 45 8.66 4.92 5.75
N ARG A 46 9.00 4.15 4.72
CA ARG A 46 10.17 4.43 3.88
C ARG A 46 10.07 3.74 2.53
N ARG A 47 10.88 4.23 1.60
CA ARG A 47 11.15 3.59 0.32
C ARG A 47 12.62 3.21 0.30
N ALA A 48 12.96 2.09 -0.32
CA ALA A 48 14.35 1.77 -0.60
C ALA A 48 14.99 2.87 -1.46
N PRO A 49 16.32 3.04 -1.42
CA PRO A 49 17.02 4.07 -2.21
C PRO A 49 16.74 4.00 -3.72
N LEU A 50 16.48 2.81 -4.24
CA LEU A 50 16.14 2.56 -5.66
C LEU A 50 14.63 2.57 -5.93
N GLY A 51 13.80 2.90 -4.93
CA GLY A 51 12.35 2.97 -5.03
C GLY A 51 11.60 1.65 -4.85
N ASP A 52 12.29 0.51 -4.67
CA ASP A 52 11.72 -0.82 -4.44
C ASP A 52 12.63 -1.61 -3.47
N PRO A 53 12.12 -2.23 -2.39
CA PRO A 53 10.72 -2.23 -1.92
C PRO A 53 10.31 -0.95 -1.19
N ILE A 54 9.00 -0.86 -1.00
CA ILE A 54 8.34 0.16 -0.20
C ILE A 54 7.91 -0.47 1.13
N GLU A 55 8.11 0.26 2.22
CA GLU A 55 7.77 -0.21 3.57
C GLU A 55 6.63 0.62 4.14
N ILE A 56 5.56 -0.07 4.54
CA ILE A 56 4.35 0.51 5.10
C ILE A 56 4.09 0.00 6.51
N SER A 57 3.49 0.84 7.35
CA SER A 57 2.95 0.42 8.64
C SER A 57 1.46 0.16 8.51
N VAL A 58 1.03 -1.00 8.97
CA VAL A 58 -0.34 -1.49 8.94
C VAL A 58 -0.68 -2.02 10.32
N ARG A 59 -1.56 -1.33 11.06
CA ARG A 59 -1.96 -1.74 12.42
C ARG A 59 -0.78 -2.02 13.37
N GLY A 60 0.30 -1.23 13.26
CA GLY A 60 1.52 -1.40 14.07
C GLY A 60 2.50 -2.46 13.57
N SER A 61 2.20 -3.15 12.47
CA SER A 61 3.13 -4.08 11.80
C SER A 61 3.76 -3.43 10.58
N LEU A 62 5.07 -3.65 10.38
CA LEU A 62 5.79 -3.19 9.20
C LEU A 62 5.73 -4.25 8.09
N ILE A 63 5.26 -3.86 6.92
CA ILE A 63 5.17 -4.73 5.75
C ILE A 63 6.00 -4.12 4.63
N SER A 64 6.95 -4.90 4.11
CA SER A 64 7.68 -4.57 2.89
C SER A 64 6.92 -5.14 1.69
N ILE A 65 6.54 -4.28 0.76
CA ILE A 65 5.85 -4.63 -0.47
C ILE A 65 6.68 -4.17 -1.66
N ARG A 66 6.60 -4.91 -2.77
CA ARG A 66 7.31 -4.50 -3.98
C ARG A 66 6.63 -3.28 -4.58
N LYS A 67 7.40 -2.41 -5.24
CA LYS A 67 6.85 -1.25 -5.94
C LYS A 67 5.74 -1.64 -6.92
N LYS A 68 5.94 -2.72 -7.68
CA LYS A 68 4.93 -3.27 -8.61
C LYS A 68 3.61 -3.67 -7.93
N GLU A 69 3.65 -4.08 -6.67
CA GLU A 69 2.44 -4.41 -5.91
C GLU A 69 1.77 -3.13 -5.44
N ALA A 70 2.55 -2.16 -4.93
CA ALA A 70 2.05 -0.85 -4.55
C ALA A 70 1.40 -0.08 -5.71
N ASP A 71 1.93 -0.21 -6.93
CA ASP A 71 1.35 0.40 -8.15
C ASP A 71 -0.07 -0.09 -8.47
N LEU A 72 -0.43 -1.30 -8.01
CA LEU A 72 -1.74 -1.91 -8.24
C LEU A 72 -2.76 -1.60 -7.13
N ILE A 73 -2.29 -1.15 -5.97
CA ILE A 73 -3.14 -0.88 -4.80
C ILE A 73 -3.64 0.56 -4.89
N LYS A 74 -4.96 0.74 -4.92
CA LYS A 74 -5.59 2.07 -4.90
C LYS A 74 -5.76 2.55 -3.47
N ILE A 75 -5.48 3.83 -3.26
CA ILE A 75 -5.59 4.49 -1.96
C ILE A 75 -6.50 5.72 -2.05
N ASN A 76 -7.06 6.07 -0.90
CA ASN A 76 -7.70 7.35 -0.65
C ASN A 76 -6.82 8.13 0.33
N LEU A 77 -6.44 9.35 -0.05
CA LEU A 77 -5.69 10.25 0.83
C LEU A 77 -6.63 10.73 1.95
N SER A 78 -6.13 10.72 3.19
CA SER A 78 -6.86 11.18 4.38
C SER A 78 -6.27 12.46 4.92
#